data_AF-A0A2Z6P997-F1
#
_entry.id   AF-A0A2Z6P997-F1
#
_cell.length_a   1.000
_cell.length_b   1.000
_cell.length_c   1.000
_cell.angle_alpha   90.00
_cell.angle_beta   90.00
_cell.angle_gamma   90.00
#
_symmetry.space_group_name_H-M   'P 1'
#
loop_
_entity.id
_entity.type
_entity.pdbx_description
1 polymer ?
#
loop_
_entity_poly.entity_id
_entity_poly.type
_entity_poly.pdbx_seq_one_letter_code
_entity_poly.pdbx_strand_id
1 'polypeptide(L)' 'MGLGFAIGFIGVLILFHAAYSTIHYRTLLKITEEEFSGSPLNVVIELSLGLLLCTWAALTVPGKFLCILPNSEENR' A
#
# COMPACT_ATOMS: atom_id res chain seq x y z
N MET A 1 12.22 -14.76 -3.36
CA MET A 1 10.77 -14.46 -3.41
C MET A 1 10.14 -14.02 -2.08
N GLY A 2 10.83 -14.03 -0.92
CA GLY A 2 10.15 -13.83 0.37
C GLY A 2 9.89 -12.38 0.78
N LEU A 3 10.92 -11.54 0.80
CA LEU A 3 10.86 -10.27 1.54
C LEU A 3 9.97 -9.21 0.88
N GLY A 4 10.14 -8.94 -0.41
CA GLY A 4 9.34 -7.95 -1.14
C GLY A 4 7.84 -8.30 -1.16
N PHE A 5 7.52 -9.60 -1.29
CA PHE A 5 6.14 -10.07 -1.25
C PHE A 5 5.52 -9.93 0.15
N ALA A 6 6.27 -10.27 1.21
CA ALA A 6 5.82 -10.07 2.59
C ALA A 6 5.59 -8.60 2.92
N ILE A 7 6.50 -7.71 2.48
CA ILE A 7 6.34 -6.25 2.64
C ILE A 7 5.08 -5.77 1.89
N GLY A 8 4.86 -6.25 0.66
CA GLY A 8 3.66 -5.92 -0.10
C GLY A 8 2.38 -6.37 0.58
N PHE A 9 2.36 -7.58 1.13
CA PHE A 9 1.22 -8.10 1.88
C PHE A 9 0.92 -7.25 3.14
N ILE A 10 1.95 -6.86 3.89
CA ILE A 10 1.82 -5.95 5.04
C ILE A 10 1.28 -4.58 4.57
N GLY A 11 1.79 -4.05 3.46
CA GLY A 11 1.28 -2.81 2.88
C GLY A 11 -0.21 -2.87 2.57
N VAL A 12 -0.68 -3.97 1.98
CA VAL A 12 -2.11 -4.19 1.68
C VAL A 12 -2.94 -4.26 2.96
N LEU A 13 -2.47 -4.94 4.01
CA LEU A 13 -3.16 -4.98 5.30
C LEU A 13 -3.27 -3.58 5.95
N ILE A 14 -2.22 -2.77 5.86
CA ILE A 14 -2.24 -1.38 6.33
C ILE A 14 -3.25 -0.54 5.54
N LEU A 15 -3.29 -0.68 4.21
CA LEU A 15 -4.29 0.00 3.38
C LEU A 15 -5.72 -0.42 3.75
N PHE A 16 -5.94 -1.72 4.01
CA PHE A 16 -7.23 -2.23 4.46
C PHE A 16 -7.62 -1.65 5.82
N HIS A 17 -6.67 -1.57 6.75
CA HIS A 17 -6.91 -0.98 8.07
C HIS A 17 -7.21 0.53 7.97
N ALA A 18 -6.49 1.28 7.14
CA ALA A 18 -6.79 2.71 6.90
C ALA A 18 -8.19 2.92 6.29
N ALA A 19 -8.59 2.05 5.37
CA ALA A 19 -9.93 2.07 4.78
C ALA A 19 -11.02 1.79 5.83
N TYR A 20 -10.83 0.75 6.66
CA TYR A 20 -11.73 0.44 7.76
C TYR A 20 -11.83 1.60 8.76
N SER A 21 -10.70 2.15 9.18
CA SER A 21 -10.62 3.30 10.09
C SER A 21 -11.39 4.51 9.57
N THR A 22 -11.29 4.78 8.26
CA THR A 22 -12.03 5.87 7.60
C THR A 22 -13.55 5.63 7.63
N ILE A 23 -13.99 4.41 7.31
CA ILE A 23 -15.41 4.02 7.33
C ILE A 23 -15.96 4.08 8.75
N HIS A 24 -15.19 3.61 9.73
CA HIS A 24 -15.58 3.64 11.12
C HIS A 24 -15.70 5.07 11.64
N TYR A 25 -14.72 5.93 11.35
CA TYR A 25 -14.78 7.35 11.71
C TYR A 25 -15.99 8.06 11.11
N ARG A 26 -16.28 7.81 9.82
CA ARG A 26 -17.48 8.34 9.15
C ARG A 26 -18.78 7.84 9.79
N THR A 27 -18.79 6.61 10.29
CA THR A 27 -19.93 6.06 11.03
C THR A 27 -20.09 6.71 12.40
N LEU A 28 -18.99 6.93 13.11
CA LEU A 28 -19.00 7.61 14.41
C LEU A 28 -19.56 9.03 14.30
N LEU A 29 -19.09 9.82 13.33
CA LEU A 29 -19.60 11.18 13.09
C LEU A 29 -21.12 11.21 12.84
N LYS A 30 -21.65 10.21 12.11
CA LYS A 30 -23.10 10.10 11.89
C LYS A 30 -23.88 9.82 13.18
N ILE A 31 -23.31 9.04 14.09
CA ILE A 31 -23.94 8.69 15.37
C ILE A 31 -23.88 9.87 16.35
N THR A 32 -22.79 10.64 16.33
CA THR A 32 -22.59 11.80 17.21
C THR A 32 -23.16 13.09 16.64
N GLU A 33 -23.79 13.03 15.46
CA GLU A 33 -24.31 14.20 14.72
C GLU A 33 -23.25 15.28 14.45
N GLU A 34 -21.98 14.88 14.35
CA GLU A 34 -20.86 15.78 14.05
C GLU A 34 -20.64 15.90 12.54
N GLU A 35 -20.30 17.11 12.08
CA GLU A 35 -19.97 17.34 10.69
C GLU A 35 -18.57 16.81 10.33
N PHE A 36 -18.44 16.24 9.13
CA PHE A 36 -17.15 15.79 8.63
C PHE A 36 -16.31 16.98 8.16
N SER A 37 -15.29 17.34 8.95
CA SER A 37 -14.32 18.39 8.62
C SER A 37 -13.09 17.88 7.86
N GLY A 38 -12.80 16.58 7.95
CA GLY A 38 -11.65 15.96 7.29
C GLY A 38 -11.32 14.61 7.89
N SER A 39 -10.40 13.87 7.26
CA SER A 39 -9.91 12.61 7.83
C SER A 39 -8.88 12.88 8.93
N PRO A 40 -8.91 12.14 10.05
CA PRO A 40 -7.89 12.23 11.09
C PRO A 40 -6.47 12.03 10.54
N LEU A 41 -5.51 12.83 11.00
CA LEU A 41 -4.13 12.81 10.49
C LEU A 41 -3.46 11.43 10.65
N ASN A 42 -3.82 10.66 11.68
CA ASN A 42 -3.29 9.31 11.86
C ASN A 42 -3.69 8.38 10.70
N VAL A 43 -4.94 8.45 10.22
CA VAL A 43 -5.43 7.66 9.08
C VAL A 43 -4.74 8.09 7.79
N VAL A 44 -4.48 9.39 7.62
CA VAL A 44 -3.73 9.91 6.46
C VAL A 44 -2.29 9.38 6.45
N ILE A 45 -1.62 9.36 7.61
CA ILE A 45 -0.27 8.81 7.76
C ILE A 45 -0.27 7.31 7.48
N GLU A 46 -1.25 6.58 8.04
CA GLU A 46 -1.38 5.14 7.84
C GLU A 46 -1.60 4.77 6.37
N LEU A 47 -2.52 5.46 5.70
CA LEU A 47 -2.78 5.31 4.26
C LEU A 47 -1.51 5.57 3.45
N SER A 48 -0.79 6.65 3.77
CA SER A 48 0.45 7.02 3.08
C SER A 48 1.53 5.96 3.26
N LEU A 49 1.68 5.42 4.46
CA LEU A 49 2.64 4.35 4.74
C LEU A 49 2.28 3.06 3.97
N GLY A 50 1.01 2.64 4.02
CA GLY A 50 0.53 1.48 3.27
C GLY A 50 0.76 1.62 1.76
N LEU A 51 0.53 2.82 1.22
CA LEU A 51 0.77 3.13 -0.20
C LEU A 51 2.25 3.01 -0.55
N LEU A 52 3.13 3.62 0.25
CA LEU A 52 4.58 3.58 0.02
C LEU A 52 5.13 2.15 0.04
N LEU A 53 4.68 1.32 1.00
CA LEU A 53 5.08 -0.08 1.07
C LEU A 53 4.59 -0.90 -0.12
N CYS A 54 3.34 -0.69 -0.54
CA CYS A 54 2.79 -1.33 -1.73
C CYS A 54 3.53 -0.91 -3.00
N THR A 55 3.81 0.37 -3.20
CA THR A 55 4.60 0.87 -4.34
C THR A 55 6.01 0.29 -4.33
N TRP A 56 6.67 0.26 -3.16
CA TRP A 56 7.99 -0.36 -3.02
C TRP A 56 7.98 -1.85 -3.40
N ALA A 57 6.99 -2.60 -2.90
CA ALA A 57 6.83 -4.00 -3.25
C ALA A 57 6.55 -4.17 -4.75
N ALA A 58 5.70 -3.34 -5.34
CA ALA A 58 5.39 -3.37 -6.77
C ALA A 58 6.60 -3.09 -7.66
N LEU A 59 7.61 -2.35 -7.18
CA LEU A 59 8.85 -2.11 -7.91
C LEU A 59 9.91 -3.20 -7.72
N THR A 60 9.86 -3.93 -6.60
CA THR A 60 10.92 -4.88 -6.20
C THR A 60 10.54 -6.35 -6.39
N VAL A 61 9.24 -6.65 -6.44
CA VAL A 61 8.72 -8.01 -6.64
C VAL A 61 8.78 -8.44 -8.11
N PRO A 62 8.43 -7.61 -9.10
CA PRO A 62 8.71 -7.94 -10.49
C PRO A 62 10.20 -8.14 -10.67
N GLY A 63 10.58 -9.23 -11.35
CA GLY A 63 11.97 -9.60 -11.53
C GLY A 63 12.79 -8.54 -12.27
N LYS A 64 14.07 -8.86 -12.50
CA LYS A 64 14.95 -7.96 -13.24
C LYS A 64 14.50 -7.82 -14.69
N PHE A 65 14.75 -6.65 -15.26
CA PHE A 65 14.65 -6.47 -16.70
C PHE A 65 15.67 -7.39 -17.40
N LEU A 66 15.23 -8.09 -18.44
CA LEU A 66 16.09 -8.92 -19.28
C LEU A 66 16.71 -8.09 -20.40
N CYS A 67 17.90 -8.49 -20.84
CA CYS A 67 18.57 -7.84 -21.96
C CYS A 67 17.85 -8.16 -23.28
N ILE A 68 17.67 -7.16 -24.15
CA ILE A 68 17.04 -7.36 -25.45
C ILE A 68 17.99 -7.96 -26.50
N LEU A 69 19.31 -7.96 -26.23
CA LEU A 69 20.30 -8.45 -27.18
C LEU A 69 20.23 -9.99 -27.26
N PRO A 70 20.02 -10.58 -28.46
CA PRO A 70 19.76 -12.02 -28.61
C PRO A 70 20.87 -12.92 -28.07
N ASN A 71 22.13 -12.49 -28.14
CA ASN A 71 23.30 -13.24 -27.69
C ASN A 71 23.91 -12.68 -26.41
N SER A 72 23.13 -11.99 -25.57
CA SER A 72 23.64 -11.58 -24.26
C SER A 72 23.84 -12.81 -23.37
N GLU A 73 24.88 -12.78 -22.53
CA GLU A 73 25.18 -13.86 -21.59
C GLU A 73 24.05 -14.11 -20.57
N GLU A 74 23.17 -13.13 -20.35
CA GLU A 74 21.98 -13.27 -19.47
C GLU A 74 20.78 -13.93 -20.17
N ASN A 75 20.84 -14.10 -21.51
CA ASN A 75 19.82 -14.79 -22.32
C ASN A 75 20.28 -16.19 -22.81
N ARG A 76 21.49 -16.61 -22.43
CA ARG A 76 22.03 -17.95 -22.72
C ARG A 76 21.72 -18.92 -21.59
#